data_AF-A0A2N1VQR9-F1
#
_entry.id   AF-A0A2N1VQR9-F1
#
_cell.length_a   1.000
_cell.length_b   1.000
_cell.length_c   1.000
_cell.angle_alpha   90.00
_cell.angle_beta   90.00
_cell.angle_gamma   90.00
#
_symmetry.space_group_name_H-M   'P 1'
#
loop_
_entity.id
_entity.type
_entity.pdbx_description
1 polymer ?
#
loop_
_entity_poly.entity_id
_entity_poly.type
_entity_poly.pdbx_seq_one_letter_code
_entity_poly.pdbx_strand_id
1 'polypeptide(L)'
;MKKFFILLIVLMSLIFSSIAKAELRFEPARPAFGENVIIQYHDKDSIFSGIDTVYAMIYGFASQSNNPQGFSAPLALQGNSYIGNITLSGNWVYVIAFVEFDENLYDKNRQNYWELYIANNEGNIQRDAHLFSALALMGASSPNLNPIVNLDSAHKRMEREVELYPDNFPAQVGLLSLRYDMKKITLQGFKDKATQLLDEKKIFVTENEVKAAHRLLNAINRNKDGDALINNFVQTNPLSKLAEEDAMSKLSLASDMQNFVDMAALFIDRFPNSNDVNNVYSAVVSSYTQTGKSEELFKFIEARRLQIPEVFSKLAWDIFSNDAILPAIKGQQRLDMIDSLLDLSVKIVVGQNGLNKPTYMTEREWERVKNQKLASIYEIKADVNSKLDPVSAEGYYDRALDLFGDDATVNLYENAINLADKQADSVRVLSLVYRAFSNSLSSDFLITQFGRYYRAENREMVLDSLQNIGRLKRYNKYKIEMLAQARPSTLFLTAYDGRLINLDDLNGKIFILSFWSTWCGPCHATIPALEEINAFYTEDDGVEVALVSIWEKTKDKKEAINTYFKNDFPNVPLVWDELDVIPMSLGITGLPVTYIFDSNGICRFTITGFSSAKAFIDEVIDKTNFLIHLEGQNGQN
;
A
#
# COMPACT_ATOMS: atom_id res chain seq x y z
N MET A 1 -43.63 -47.14 24.37
CA MET A 1 -42.88 -47.56 23.17
C MET A 1 -43.06 -46.52 22.07
N LYS A 2 -41.94 -45.92 21.63
CA LYS A 2 -41.74 -45.07 20.44
C LYS A 2 -42.70 -43.87 20.27
N LYS A 3 -42.38 -42.73 20.91
CA LYS A 3 -42.64 -41.33 20.45
C LYS A 3 -42.30 -40.34 21.59
N PHE A 4 -41.03 -40.24 21.98
CA PHE A 4 -40.57 -39.16 22.89
C PHE A 4 -39.05 -38.89 22.79
N PHE A 5 -38.43 -39.18 21.63
CA PHE A 5 -36.97 -39.06 21.43
C PHE A 5 -36.57 -38.33 20.14
N ILE A 6 -37.45 -37.49 19.61
CA ILE A 6 -37.16 -36.63 18.44
C ILE A 6 -37.74 -35.24 18.74
N LEU A 7 -37.20 -34.57 19.77
CA LEU A 7 -37.34 -33.13 19.95
C LEU A 7 -36.24 -32.55 20.87
N LEU A 8 -35.05 -33.15 20.87
CA LEU A 8 -33.91 -32.67 21.67
C LEU A 8 -32.54 -32.90 20.99
N ILE A 9 -32.50 -32.90 19.64
CA ILE A 9 -31.27 -32.92 18.82
C ILE A 9 -31.41 -31.94 17.63
N VAL A 10 -31.99 -30.76 17.85
CA VAL A 10 -31.99 -29.64 16.86
C VAL A 10 -31.63 -28.30 17.54
N LEU A 11 -31.07 -28.32 18.74
CA LEU A 11 -30.70 -27.11 19.49
C LEU A 11 -29.29 -27.17 20.10
N MET A 12 -28.36 -27.86 19.42
CA MET A 12 -26.92 -27.84 19.73
C MET A 12 -26.05 -27.95 18.47
N SER A 13 -26.37 -27.15 17.46
CA SER A 13 -25.45 -26.86 16.36
C SER A 13 -25.71 -25.44 15.89
N LEU A 14 -24.64 -24.65 15.76
CA LEU A 14 -24.59 -23.21 15.50
C LEU A 14 -24.55 -22.33 16.77
N ILE A 15 -23.59 -22.58 17.64
CA ILE A 15 -22.77 -21.46 18.12
C ILE A 15 -21.55 -21.44 17.21
N PHE A 16 -21.74 -20.98 15.96
CA PHE A 16 -20.65 -20.20 15.38
C PHE A 16 -20.65 -18.94 16.21
N SER A 17 -19.60 -18.69 16.97
CA SER A 17 -19.30 -17.34 17.43
C SER A 17 -19.18 -16.49 16.18
N SER A 18 -20.29 -15.86 15.77
CA SER A 18 -20.21 -14.77 14.81
C SER A 18 -19.45 -13.67 15.54
N ILE A 19 -18.15 -13.61 15.33
CA ILE A 19 -17.32 -12.47 15.74
C ILE A 19 -18.06 -11.24 15.21
N ALA A 20 -18.57 -10.43 16.14
CA ALA A 20 -19.50 -9.37 15.82
C ALA A 20 -18.71 -8.30 15.05
N LYS A 21 -19.01 -8.14 13.76
CA LYS A 21 -18.25 -7.27 12.87
C LYS A 21 -18.34 -5.80 13.33
N ALA A 22 -17.20 -5.12 13.39
CA ALA A 22 -17.15 -3.66 13.37
C ALA A 22 -18.01 -3.14 12.21
N GLU A 23 -18.72 -2.04 12.45
CA GLU A 23 -19.77 -1.59 11.55
C GLU A 23 -19.69 -0.08 11.35
N LEU A 24 -19.45 0.34 10.11
CA LEU A 24 -19.58 1.72 9.67
C LEU A 24 -20.92 1.90 8.94
N ARG A 25 -21.69 2.90 9.37
CA ARG A 25 -22.98 3.28 8.79
C ARG A 25 -22.97 4.72 8.33
N PHE A 26 -23.65 4.96 7.23
CA PHE A 26 -23.93 6.29 6.68
C PHE A 26 -25.42 6.59 6.87
N GLU A 27 -25.72 7.80 7.37
CA GLU A 27 -27.09 8.28 7.52
C GLU A 27 -27.26 9.66 6.84
N PRO A 28 -28.15 9.78 5.83
CA PRO A 28 -28.97 8.71 5.27
C PRO A 28 -28.13 7.69 4.47
N ALA A 29 -28.66 6.47 4.30
CA ALA A 29 -27.96 5.39 3.58
C ALA A 29 -27.87 5.61 2.05
N ARG A 30 -28.61 6.59 1.52
CA ARG A 30 -28.63 7.01 0.10
C ARG A 30 -28.81 8.54 0.01
N PRO A 31 -27.78 9.32 0.37
CA PRO A 31 -27.87 10.76 0.37
C PRO A 31 -27.92 11.31 -1.06
N ALA A 32 -28.55 12.48 -1.21
CA ALA A 32 -28.46 13.28 -2.41
C ALA A 32 -27.13 14.10 -2.43
N PHE A 33 -26.76 14.59 -3.62
CA PHE A 33 -25.64 15.52 -3.75
C PHE A 33 -25.81 16.77 -2.86
N GLY A 34 -24.75 17.18 -2.16
CA GLY A 34 -24.76 18.32 -1.25
C GLY A 34 -25.42 18.05 0.11
N GLU A 35 -25.95 16.84 0.35
CA GLU A 35 -26.53 16.46 1.63
C GLU A 35 -25.43 16.20 2.69
N ASN A 36 -25.76 16.48 3.94
CA ASN A 36 -24.91 16.14 5.08
C ASN A 36 -25.12 14.68 5.47
N VAL A 37 -24.03 13.93 5.60
CA VAL A 37 -24.04 12.51 5.94
C VAL A 37 -23.41 12.32 7.30
N ILE A 38 -24.16 11.71 8.21
CA ILE A 38 -23.64 11.27 9.50
C ILE A 38 -22.92 9.94 9.29
N ILE A 39 -21.69 9.84 9.79
CA ILE A 39 -20.89 8.62 9.79
C ILE A 39 -20.86 8.08 11.22
N GLN A 40 -21.30 6.85 11.40
CA GLN A 40 -21.26 6.16 12.69
C GLN A 40 -20.40 4.91 12.54
N TYR A 41 -19.33 4.81 13.32
CA TYR A 41 -18.47 3.64 13.39
C TYR A 41 -18.57 3.01 14.78
N HIS A 42 -18.94 1.74 14.86
CA HIS A 42 -19.02 1.00 16.10
C HIS A 42 -17.93 -0.07 16.15
N ASP A 43 -16.96 0.13 17.05
CA ASP A 43 -15.92 -0.84 17.38
C ASP A 43 -16.48 -1.90 18.33
N LYS A 44 -16.94 -3.02 17.77
CA LYS A 44 -17.51 -4.12 18.56
C LYS A 44 -16.44 -4.94 19.29
N ASP A 45 -15.21 -4.90 18.83
CA ASP A 45 -14.12 -5.69 19.38
C ASP A 45 -13.37 -4.93 20.50
N SER A 46 -13.76 -3.68 20.78
CA SER A 46 -13.11 -2.78 21.76
C SER A 46 -11.59 -2.69 21.56
N ILE A 47 -11.15 -2.88 20.31
CA ILE A 47 -9.74 -2.88 19.92
C ILE A 47 -9.12 -1.51 20.20
N PHE A 48 -9.94 -0.46 20.22
CA PHE A 48 -9.52 0.94 20.28
C PHE A 48 -9.79 1.61 21.63
N SER A 49 -9.81 0.85 22.73
CA SER A 49 -9.94 1.40 24.08
C SER A 49 -8.87 2.46 24.35
N GLY A 50 -9.29 3.71 24.60
CA GLY A 50 -8.41 4.84 24.91
C GLY A 50 -8.12 5.78 23.73
N ILE A 51 -8.76 5.59 22.58
CA ILE A 51 -8.71 6.53 21.45
C ILE A 51 -9.97 7.41 21.48
N ASP A 52 -9.79 8.73 21.61
CA ASP A 52 -10.93 9.66 21.67
C ASP A 52 -11.48 10.06 20.29
N THR A 53 -10.65 9.94 19.24
CA THR A 53 -11.01 10.34 17.88
C THR A 53 -10.34 9.42 16.87
N VAL A 54 -11.15 8.96 15.91
CA VAL A 54 -10.70 8.21 14.72
C VAL A 54 -11.08 9.01 13.48
N TYR A 55 -10.63 8.60 12.30
CA TYR A 55 -10.91 9.32 11.05
C TYR A 55 -11.54 8.39 10.02
N ALA A 56 -12.66 8.79 9.43
CA ALA A 56 -13.15 8.16 8.22
C ALA A 56 -12.33 8.67 7.02
N MET A 57 -11.68 7.75 6.33
CA MET A 57 -10.94 7.99 5.09
C MET A 57 -11.87 7.72 3.92
N ILE A 58 -12.19 8.76 3.14
CA ILE A 58 -13.31 8.77 2.19
C ILE A 58 -12.80 9.10 0.79
N TYR A 59 -13.19 8.29 -0.18
CA TYR A 59 -12.82 8.43 -1.58
C TYR A 59 -14.09 8.54 -2.42
N GLY A 60 -14.36 9.75 -2.90
CA GLY A 60 -15.50 10.07 -3.75
C GLY A 60 -15.17 9.94 -5.23
N PHE A 61 -16.00 9.23 -5.99
CA PHE A 61 -15.85 9.03 -7.42
C PHE A 61 -16.90 9.85 -8.15
N ALA A 62 -16.43 10.80 -8.97
CA ALA A 62 -17.26 11.61 -9.85
C ALA A 62 -17.34 11.01 -11.25
N SER A 63 -18.51 11.07 -11.89
CA SER A 63 -18.66 10.69 -13.30
C SER A 63 -17.64 11.45 -14.16
N GLN A 64 -17.06 10.75 -15.14
CA GLN A 64 -16.00 11.27 -16.03
C GLN A 64 -14.67 11.67 -15.36
N SER A 65 -14.52 11.49 -14.03
CA SER A 65 -13.23 11.61 -13.38
C SER A 65 -12.46 10.29 -13.46
N ASN A 66 -11.16 10.37 -13.75
CA ASN A 66 -10.27 9.21 -13.75
C ASN A 66 -9.82 8.80 -12.35
N ASN A 67 -9.73 9.78 -11.43
CA ASN A 67 -9.22 9.59 -10.08
C ASN A 67 -10.32 9.91 -9.06
N PRO A 68 -10.36 9.19 -7.93
CA PRO A 68 -11.21 9.59 -6.82
C PRO A 68 -10.75 10.91 -6.22
N GLN A 69 -11.61 11.51 -5.41
CA GLN A 69 -11.29 12.64 -4.56
C GLN A 69 -11.22 12.17 -3.11
N GLY A 70 -10.08 12.33 -2.45
CA GLY A 70 -9.83 11.88 -1.08
C GLY A 70 -10.14 12.95 -0.04
N PHE A 71 -10.86 12.57 1.02
CA PHE A 71 -11.20 13.38 2.19
C PHE A 71 -11.06 12.57 3.47
N SER A 72 -10.80 13.27 4.58
CA SER A 72 -10.85 12.70 5.91
C SER A 72 -11.89 13.41 6.77
N ALA A 73 -12.66 12.65 7.55
CA ALA A 73 -13.65 13.18 8.48
C ALA A 73 -13.38 12.66 9.91
N PRO A 74 -13.18 13.55 10.91
CA PRO A 74 -12.99 13.12 12.29
C PRO A 74 -14.29 12.53 12.86
N LEU A 75 -14.19 11.40 13.53
CA LEU A 75 -15.26 10.73 14.25
C LEU A 75 -14.90 10.71 15.74
N ALA A 76 -15.67 11.43 16.56
CA ALA A 76 -15.43 11.53 18.00
C ALA A 76 -16.16 10.42 18.75
N LEU A 77 -15.55 9.88 19.81
CA LEU A 77 -16.18 8.86 20.65
C LEU A 77 -17.41 9.44 21.37
N GLN A 78 -18.56 8.79 21.19
CA GLN A 78 -19.83 9.11 21.83
C GLN A 78 -20.49 7.81 22.33
N GLY A 79 -20.46 7.59 23.65
CA GLY A 79 -20.85 6.31 24.22
C GLY A 79 -19.89 5.21 23.75
N ASN A 80 -20.40 4.21 23.02
CA ASN A 80 -19.60 3.11 22.48
C ASN A 80 -19.39 3.20 20.96
N SER A 81 -19.65 4.37 20.35
CA SER A 81 -19.53 4.55 18.90
C SER A 81 -18.79 5.85 18.58
N TYR A 82 -18.03 5.85 17.49
CA TYR A 82 -17.42 7.04 16.94
C TYR A 82 -18.37 7.68 15.94
N ILE A 83 -18.64 8.97 16.11
CA ILE A 83 -19.64 9.70 15.32
C ILE A 83 -19.01 10.97 14.75
N GLY A 84 -19.22 11.20 13.46
CA GLY A 84 -18.83 12.42 12.76
C GLY A 84 -19.77 12.71 11.59
N ASN A 85 -19.45 13.73 10.81
CA ASN A 85 -20.25 14.11 9.65
C ASN A 85 -19.36 14.54 8.48
N ILE A 86 -19.92 14.45 7.28
CA ILE A 86 -19.32 14.97 6.06
C ILE A 86 -20.40 15.53 5.15
N THR A 87 -20.11 16.67 4.53
CA THR A 87 -20.92 17.20 3.43
C THR A 87 -20.40 16.67 2.11
N LEU A 88 -21.26 16.01 1.33
CA LEU A 88 -20.92 15.51 0.01
C LEU A 88 -20.87 16.65 -1.02
N SER A 89 -19.78 17.41 -1.00
CA SER A 89 -19.62 18.64 -1.80
C SER A 89 -19.08 18.40 -3.22
N GLY A 90 -18.52 17.21 -3.50
CA GLY A 90 -18.12 16.81 -4.85
C GLY A 90 -19.27 16.15 -5.60
N ASN A 91 -19.29 16.29 -6.93
CA ASN A 91 -20.30 15.67 -7.81
C ASN A 91 -20.10 14.15 -7.91
N TRP A 92 -20.06 13.47 -6.76
CA TRP A 92 -19.79 12.06 -6.63
C TRP A 92 -21.05 11.26 -6.89
N VAL A 93 -20.84 10.10 -7.49
CA VAL A 93 -21.89 9.11 -7.76
C VAL A 93 -21.71 7.86 -6.88
N TYR A 94 -20.48 7.67 -6.38
CA TYR A 94 -20.07 6.52 -5.58
C TYR A 94 -18.97 6.93 -4.59
N VAL A 95 -18.98 6.33 -3.40
CA VAL A 95 -18.01 6.60 -2.34
C VAL A 95 -17.51 5.28 -1.75
N ILE A 96 -16.22 5.24 -1.48
CA ILE A 96 -15.55 4.20 -0.68
C ILE A 96 -15.07 4.82 0.62
N ALA A 97 -15.21 4.11 1.73
CA ALA A 97 -14.65 4.53 3.01
C ALA A 97 -14.01 3.39 3.81
N PHE A 98 -13.04 3.77 4.65
CA PHE A 98 -12.45 2.96 5.70
C PHE A 98 -12.10 3.85 6.89
N VAL A 99 -11.73 3.27 8.03
CA VAL A 99 -11.43 4.03 9.26
C VAL A 99 -9.94 3.99 9.55
N GLU A 100 -9.36 5.12 9.90
CA GLU A 100 -8.00 5.28 10.41
C GLU A 100 -8.04 5.60 11.91
N PHE A 101 -7.23 4.93 12.72
CA PHE A 101 -7.23 5.08 14.18
C PHE A 101 -6.06 5.89 14.70
N ASP A 102 -4.88 5.50 14.28
CA ASP A 102 -3.60 6.04 14.67
C ASP A 102 -2.66 5.86 13.49
N GLU A 103 -1.71 6.76 13.28
CA GLU A 103 -0.95 6.95 12.05
C GLU A 103 -0.61 5.63 11.30
N ASN A 104 -1.26 5.41 10.14
CA ASN A 104 -1.15 4.21 9.28
C ASN A 104 -1.88 2.93 9.73
N LEU A 105 -2.68 2.98 10.79
CA LEU A 105 -3.51 1.88 11.27
C LEU A 105 -4.95 2.06 10.80
N TYR A 106 -5.42 1.11 9.99
CA TYR A 106 -6.72 1.20 9.32
C TYR A 106 -7.60 -0.02 9.57
N ASP A 107 -8.89 0.19 9.78
CA ASP A 107 -9.93 -0.81 9.60
C ASP A 107 -10.50 -0.64 8.19
N LYS A 108 -10.07 -1.54 7.31
CA LYS A 108 -10.48 -1.60 5.90
C LYS A 108 -11.64 -2.56 5.68
N ASN A 109 -12.44 -2.86 6.70
CA ASN A 109 -13.54 -3.82 6.63
C ASN A 109 -13.10 -5.15 5.99
N ARG A 110 -12.04 -5.76 6.54
CA ARG A 110 -11.48 -7.04 6.05
C ARG A 110 -10.89 -6.98 4.63
N GLN A 111 -10.05 -5.98 4.36
CA GLN A 111 -9.48 -5.72 3.02
C GLN A 111 -10.57 -5.56 1.95
N ASN A 112 -11.69 -4.95 2.33
CA ASN A 112 -12.69 -4.52 1.39
C ASN A 112 -12.82 -3.02 1.65
N TYR A 113 -14.02 -2.57 2.02
CA TYR A 113 -14.32 -1.20 2.42
C TYR A 113 -15.79 -1.12 2.77
N TRP A 114 -16.24 0.03 3.26
CA TRP A 114 -17.66 0.40 3.21
C TRP A 114 -17.92 1.24 1.95
N GLU A 115 -19.07 1.03 1.32
CA GLU A 115 -19.47 1.74 0.11
C GLU A 115 -20.75 2.56 0.35
N LEU A 116 -20.89 3.66 -0.37
CA LEU A 116 -22.07 4.51 -0.36
C LEU A 116 -22.41 4.95 -1.79
N TYR A 117 -23.69 4.77 -2.17
CA TYR A 117 -24.22 5.22 -3.46
C TYR A 117 -24.90 6.57 -3.29
N ILE A 118 -24.55 7.52 -4.15
CA ILE A 118 -25.13 8.86 -4.12
C ILE A 118 -26.33 8.88 -5.05
N ALA A 119 -27.50 9.23 -4.52
CA ALA A 119 -28.72 9.30 -5.28
C ALA A 119 -28.85 10.65 -6.01
N ASN A 120 -29.58 10.67 -7.12
CA ASN A 120 -30.05 11.90 -7.72
C ASN A 120 -31.24 12.48 -6.91
N ASN A 121 -31.75 13.65 -7.32
CA ASN A 121 -32.89 14.31 -6.68
C ASN A 121 -34.20 13.47 -6.66
N GLU A 122 -34.28 12.40 -7.46
CA GLU A 122 -35.41 11.49 -7.53
C GLU A 122 -35.20 10.22 -6.66
N GLY A 123 -34.06 10.11 -5.98
CA GLY A 123 -33.69 8.93 -5.17
C GLY A 123 -33.08 7.78 -5.98
N ASN A 124 -32.81 7.97 -7.27
CA ASN A 124 -32.25 6.96 -8.16
C ASN A 124 -30.72 6.94 -8.10
N ILE A 125 -30.12 5.75 -8.20
CA ILE A 125 -28.66 5.60 -8.35
C ILE A 125 -28.23 6.28 -9.65
N GLN A 126 -27.13 7.03 -9.62
CA GLN A 126 -26.61 7.81 -10.73
C GLN A 126 -25.75 7.00 -11.71
N ARG A 127 -25.55 7.53 -12.92
CA ARG A 127 -24.63 6.99 -13.94
C ARG A 127 -23.23 6.85 -13.37
N ASP A 128 -22.52 5.80 -13.79
CA ASP A 128 -21.18 5.39 -13.39
C ASP A 128 -21.04 4.89 -11.95
N ALA A 129 -22.09 4.95 -11.11
CA ALA A 129 -21.97 4.51 -9.73
C ALA A 129 -21.70 2.99 -9.62
N HIS A 130 -22.40 2.17 -10.41
CA HIS A 130 -22.14 0.74 -10.44
C HIS A 130 -20.89 0.39 -11.24
N LEU A 131 -20.52 1.20 -12.25
CA LEU A 131 -19.22 1.10 -12.92
C LEU A 131 -18.07 1.25 -11.90
N PHE A 132 -18.05 2.31 -11.09
CA PHE A 132 -17.00 2.53 -10.10
C PHE A 132 -17.00 1.47 -8.99
N SER A 133 -18.17 1.02 -8.53
CA SER A 133 -18.25 -0.12 -7.60
C SER A 133 -17.66 -1.40 -8.22
N ALA A 134 -17.95 -1.68 -9.49
CA ALA A 134 -17.37 -2.83 -10.19
C ALA A 134 -15.84 -2.72 -10.32
N LEU A 135 -15.33 -1.54 -10.69
CA LEU A 135 -13.89 -1.29 -10.79
C LEU A 135 -13.18 -1.44 -9.44
N ALA A 136 -13.77 -0.94 -8.35
CA ALA A 136 -13.24 -1.10 -7.00
C ALA A 136 -13.16 -2.58 -6.58
N LEU A 137 -14.19 -3.38 -6.90
CA LEU A 137 -14.19 -4.84 -6.69
C LEU A 137 -13.18 -5.58 -7.57
N MET A 138 -12.67 -4.96 -8.65
CA MET A 138 -11.59 -5.48 -9.47
C MET A 138 -10.20 -5.02 -8.99
N GLY A 139 -10.11 -4.32 -7.85
CA GLY A 139 -8.87 -3.77 -7.32
C GLY A 139 -8.54 -2.36 -7.80
N ALA A 140 -9.28 -1.80 -8.74
CA ALA A 140 -9.13 -0.42 -9.20
C ALA A 140 -9.80 0.55 -8.21
N SER A 141 -9.16 0.73 -7.06
CA SER A 141 -9.59 1.58 -5.95
C SER A 141 -8.48 2.55 -5.53
N SER A 142 -8.51 3.07 -4.29
CA SER A 142 -7.40 3.85 -3.74
C SER A 142 -6.14 2.97 -3.57
N PRO A 143 -4.92 3.48 -3.88
CA PRO A 143 -3.67 2.77 -3.62
C PRO A 143 -3.53 2.24 -2.19
N ASN A 144 -4.17 2.89 -1.22
CA ASN A 144 -4.07 2.53 0.19
C ASN A 144 -5.07 1.45 0.63
N LEU A 145 -6.01 1.05 -0.24
CA LEU A 145 -7.08 0.12 0.12
C LEU A 145 -6.76 -1.33 -0.23
N ASN A 146 -6.13 -1.55 -1.39
CA ASN A 146 -5.79 -2.88 -1.95
C ASN A 146 -6.86 -3.95 -1.65
N PRO A 147 -8.10 -3.78 -2.12
CA PRO A 147 -9.20 -4.64 -1.73
C PRO A 147 -9.09 -6.04 -2.35
N ILE A 148 -9.69 -7.03 -1.68
CA ILE A 148 -9.83 -8.39 -2.22
C ILE A 148 -10.66 -8.34 -3.50
N VAL A 149 -10.08 -8.84 -4.59
CA VAL A 149 -10.74 -8.89 -5.90
C VAL A 149 -11.93 -9.84 -5.86
N ASN A 150 -13.09 -9.39 -6.37
CA ASN A 150 -14.32 -10.16 -6.44
C ASN A 150 -15.00 -10.00 -7.81
N LEU A 151 -14.57 -10.83 -8.78
CA LEU A 151 -15.03 -10.74 -10.18
C LEU A 151 -16.51 -11.03 -10.37
N ASP A 152 -17.10 -11.94 -9.57
CA ASP A 152 -18.54 -12.22 -9.64
C ASP A 152 -19.39 -11.03 -9.22
N SER A 153 -19.00 -10.36 -8.13
CA SER A 153 -19.68 -9.15 -7.67
C SER A 153 -19.45 -8.01 -8.66
N ALA A 154 -18.22 -7.83 -9.15
CA ALA A 154 -17.89 -6.83 -10.16
C ALA A 154 -18.74 -7.02 -11.43
N HIS A 155 -18.87 -8.25 -11.92
CA HIS A 155 -19.71 -8.58 -13.08
C HIS A 155 -21.18 -8.19 -12.84
N LYS A 156 -21.75 -8.53 -11.68
CA LYS A 156 -23.14 -8.16 -11.34
C LYS A 156 -23.34 -6.64 -11.28
N ARG A 157 -22.38 -5.90 -10.71
CA ARG A 157 -22.43 -4.43 -10.67
C ARG A 157 -22.35 -3.85 -12.09
N MET A 158 -21.44 -4.36 -12.92
CA MET A 158 -21.29 -3.90 -14.30
C MET A 158 -22.53 -4.21 -15.16
N GLU A 159 -23.16 -5.37 -14.98
CA GLU A 159 -24.45 -5.68 -15.62
C GLU A 159 -25.52 -4.68 -15.20
N ARG A 160 -25.59 -4.36 -13.91
CA ARG A 160 -26.55 -3.39 -13.39
C ARG A 160 -26.34 -1.99 -13.96
N GLU A 161 -25.09 -1.56 -14.14
CA GLU A 161 -24.77 -0.29 -14.80
C GLU A 161 -25.30 -0.26 -16.24
N VAL A 162 -25.03 -1.30 -17.04
CA VAL A 162 -25.46 -1.37 -18.44
C VAL A 162 -26.99 -1.52 -18.56
N GLU A 163 -27.65 -2.16 -17.61
CA GLU A 163 -29.12 -2.22 -17.55
C GLU A 163 -29.75 -0.84 -17.33
N LEU A 164 -29.19 -0.05 -16.41
CA LEU A 164 -29.70 1.28 -16.07
C LEU A 164 -29.30 2.33 -17.11
N TYR A 165 -28.11 2.19 -17.69
CA TYR A 165 -27.52 3.11 -18.65
C TYR A 165 -26.99 2.35 -19.87
N PRO A 166 -27.87 1.91 -20.79
CA PRO A 166 -27.48 1.12 -21.95
C PRO A 166 -26.53 1.84 -22.91
N ASP A 167 -26.45 3.17 -22.85
CA ASP A 167 -25.54 4.01 -23.64
C ASP A 167 -24.18 4.26 -22.95
N ASN A 168 -23.97 3.73 -21.73
CA ASN A 168 -22.71 3.84 -21.00
C ASN A 168 -21.64 2.93 -21.65
N PHE A 169 -20.98 3.47 -22.69
CA PHE A 169 -19.99 2.73 -23.46
C PHE A 169 -18.81 2.19 -22.64
N PRO A 170 -18.17 2.97 -21.73
CA PRO A 170 -17.16 2.42 -20.83
C PRO A 170 -17.64 1.20 -20.03
N ALA A 171 -18.88 1.21 -19.52
CA ALA A 171 -19.46 0.08 -18.81
C ALA A 171 -19.72 -1.13 -19.73
N GLN A 172 -20.19 -0.91 -20.96
CA GLN A 172 -20.35 -1.98 -21.97
C GLN A 172 -19.01 -2.67 -22.29
N VAL A 173 -17.96 -1.88 -22.49
CA VAL A 173 -16.60 -2.38 -22.73
C VAL A 173 -16.10 -3.16 -21.52
N GLY A 174 -16.25 -2.61 -20.31
CA GLY A 174 -15.87 -3.26 -19.06
C GLY A 174 -16.59 -4.61 -18.86
N LEU A 175 -17.89 -4.66 -19.12
CA LEU A 175 -18.69 -5.89 -19.04
C LEU A 175 -18.25 -6.93 -20.07
N LEU A 176 -17.94 -6.51 -21.30
CA LEU A 176 -17.46 -7.40 -22.34
C LEU A 176 -16.12 -8.03 -21.96
N SER A 177 -15.17 -7.23 -21.46
CA SER A 177 -13.87 -7.70 -20.97
C SER A 177 -14.04 -8.67 -19.80
N LEU A 178 -14.84 -8.31 -18.79
CA LEU A 178 -15.13 -9.18 -17.65
C LEU A 178 -15.71 -10.54 -18.07
N ARG A 179 -16.66 -10.56 -19.01
CA ARG A 179 -17.22 -11.81 -19.54
C ARG A 179 -16.17 -12.69 -20.21
N TYR A 180 -15.21 -12.08 -20.92
CA TYR A 180 -14.11 -12.81 -21.54
C TYR A 180 -13.11 -13.34 -20.50
N ASP A 181 -12.71 -12.52 -19.54
CA ASP A 181 -11.78 -12.90 -18.48
C ASP A 181 -12.35 -14.04 -17.62
N MET A 182 -13.65 -13.97 -17.30
CA MET A 182 -14.40 -15.01 -16.60
C MET A 182 -14.77 -16.23 -17.47
N LYS A 183 -14.26 -16.32 -18.71
CA LYS A 183 -14.52 -17.41 -19.66
C LYS A 183 -16.00 -17.66 -19.99
N LYS A 184 -16.85 -16.65 -19.81
CA LYS A 184 -18.28 -16.70 -20.18
C LYS A 184 -18.51 -16.55 -21.68
N ILE A 185 -17.52 -16.02 -22.41
CA ILE A 185 -17.53 -15.92 -23.87
C ILE A 185 -16.19 -16.37 -24.47
N THR A 186 -16.21 -16.81 -25.72
CA THR A 186 -14.98 -17.17 -26.47
C THR A 186 -14.24 -15.93 -26.95
N LEU A 187 -12.97 -16.07 -27.32
CA LEU A 187 -12.20 -14.99 -27.94
C LEU A 187 -12.87 -14.47 -29.23
N GLN A 188 -13.45 -15.36 -30.04
CA GLN A 188 -14.18 -14.93 -31.23
C GLN A 188 -15.43 -14.14 -30.85
N GLY A 189 -16.21 -14.61 -29.88
CA GLY A 189 -17.38 -13.89 -29.40
C GLY A 189 -17.04 -12.53 -28.78
N PHE A 190 -15.88 -12.40 -28.14
CA PHE A 190 -15.35 -11.12 -27.69
C PHE A 190 -15.05 -10.19 -28.88
N LYS A 191 -14.32 -10.66 -29.89
CA LYS A 191 -13.95 -9.88 -31.09
C LYS A 191 -15.17 -9.40 -31.88
N ASP A 192 -16.16 -10.29 -32.06
CA ASP A 192 -17.39 -9.97 -32.79
C ASP A 192 -18.17 -8.86 -32.07
N LYS A 193 -18.37 -8.99 -30.75
CA LYS A 193 -19.04 -7.97 -29.94
C LYS A 193 -18.26 -6.66 -29.83
N ALA A 194 -16.93 -6.73 -29.70
CA ALA A 194 -16.08 -5.55 -29.68
C ALA A 194 -16.21 -4.75 -30.98
N THR A 195 -16.22 -5.44 -32.12
CA THR A 195 -16.42 -4.82 -33.44
C THR A 195 -17.80 -4.18 -33.53
N GLN A 196 -18.84 -4.89 -33.11
CA GLN A 196 -20.21 -4.36 -33.06
C GLN A 196 -20.31 -3.07 -32.23
N LEU A 197 -19.77 -3.05 -31.00
CA LEU A 197 -19.81 -1.87 -30.13
C LEU A 197 -19.11 -0.65 -30.76
N LEU A 198 -17.97 -0.88 -31.42
CA LEU A 198 -17.23 0.19 -32.12
C LEU A 198 -17.96 0.71 -33.36
N ASP A 199 -18.68 -0.16 -34.08
CA ASP A 199 -19.45 0.23 -35.26
C ASP A 199 -20.73 1.01 -34.90
N GLU A 200 -21.36 0.65 -33.78
CA GLU A 200 -22.54 1.33 -33.23
C GLU A 200 -22.18 2.71 -32.67
N LYS A 201 -21.07 2.84 -31.93
CA LYS A 201 -20.60 4.11 -31.38
C LYS A 201 -19.48 4.73 -32.22
N LYS A 202 -19.84 5.65 -33.11
CA LYS A 202 -18.89 6.31 -34.03
C LYS A 202 -18.19 7.55 -33.48
N ILE A 203 -18.73 8.15 -32.40
CA ILE A 203 -18.19 9.37 -31.79
C ILE A 203 -17.88 9.09 -30.33
N PHE A 204 -16.63 9.35 -29.95
CA PHE A 204 -16.12 9.24 -28.58
C PHE A 204 -15.81 10.66 -28.11
N VAL A 205 -16.55 11.13 -27.11
CA VAL A 205 -16.52 12.54 -26.67
C VAL A 205 -15.68 12.69 -25.41
N THR A 206 -15.79 11.73 -24.49
CA THR A 206 -15.09 11.79 -23.20
C THR A 206 -13.78 11.02 -23.23
N GLU A 207 -12.85 11.38 -22.34
CA GLU A 207 -11.58 10.67 -22.20
C GLU A 207 -11.77 9.18 -21.89
N ASN A 208 -12.73 8.84 -21.03
CA ASN A 208 -13.06 7.46 -20.67
C ASN A 208 -13.59 6.64 -21.85
N GLU A 209 -14.40 7.25 -22.71
CA GLU A 209 -14.87 6.61 -23.95
C GLU A 209 -13.71 6.35 -24.91
N VAL A 210 -12.82 7.32 -25.08
CA VAL A 210 -11.62 7.18 -25.92
C VAL A 210 -10.70 6.08 -25.38
N LYS A 211 -10.45 6.04 -24.07
CA LYS A 211 -9.67 4.97 -23.42
C LYS A 211 -10.34 3.60 -23.56
N ALA A 212 -11.66 3.52 -23.45
CA ALA A 212 -12.40 2.27 -23.65
C ALA A 212 -12.34 1.78 -25.11
N ALA A 213 -12.52 2.69 -26.08
CA ALA A 213 -12.46 2.38 -27.50
C ALA A 213 -11.04 1.96 -27.94
N HIS A 214 -10.02 2.68 -27.47
CA HIS A 214 -8.61 2.34 -27.69
C HIS A 214 -8.29 0.92 -27.21
N ARG A 215 -8.75 0.53 -26.00
CA ARG A 215 -8.59 -0.83 -25.48
C ARG A 215 -9.24 -1.89 -26.38
N LEU A 216 -10.47 -1.65 -26.85
CA LEU A 216 -11.14 -2.58 -27.77
C LEU A 216 -10.41 -2.69 -29.11
N LEU A 217 -10.02 -1.57 -29.71
CA LEU A 217 -9.28 -1.53 -30.98
C LEU A 217 -7.99 -2.34 -30.90
N ASN A 218 -7.23 -2.16 -29.81
CA ASN A 218 -6.01 -2.94 -29.59
C ASN A 218 -6.31 -4.44 -29.40
N ALA A 219 -7.37 -4.78 -28.64
CA ALA A 219 -7.76 -6.16 -28.41
C ALA A 219 -8.21 -6.90 -29.70
N ILE A 220 -8.62 -6.16 -30.74
CA ILE A 220 -8.97 -6.71 -32.07
C ILE A 220 -7.89 -6.46 -33.12
N ASN A 221 -6.65 -6.14 -32.71
CA ASN A 221 -5.49 -5.89 -33.58
C ASN A 221 -5.64 -4.70 -34.54
N ARG A 222 -6.45 -3.69 -34.18
CA ARG A 222 -6.62 -2.43 -34.91
C ARG A 222 -5.84 -1.28 -34.26
N ASN A 223 -4.59 -1.55 -33.89
CA ASN A 223 -3.77 -0.63 -33.08
C ASN A 223 -3.61 0.75 -33.71
N LYS A 224 -3.42 0.82 -35.04
CA LYS A 224 -3.28 2.10 -35.77
C LYS A 224 -4.52 3.00 -35.64
N ASP A 225 -5.70 2.39 -35.62
CA ASP A 225 -6.95 3.13 -35.46
C ASP A 225 -7.07 3.65 -34.02
N GLY A 226 -6.62 2.83 -33.06
CA GLY A 226 -6.50 3.21 -31.66
C GLY A 226 -5.55 4.40 -31.46
N ASP A 227 -4.34 4.32 -32.01
CA ASP A 227 -3.34 5.39 -31.92
C ASP A 227 -3.85 6.68 -32.57
N ALA A 228 -4.54 6.57 -33.72
CA ALA A 228 -5.15 7.73 -34.38
C ALA A 228 -6.24 8.37 -33.49
N LEU A 229 -7.04 7.56 -32.80
CA LEU A 229 -8.06 8.05 -31.86
C LEU A 229 -7.44 8.82 -30.70
N ILE A 230 -6.39 8.28 -30.06
CA ILE A 230 -5.66 8.96 -28.98
C ILE A 230 -5.09 10.29 -29.48
N ASN A 231 -4.37 10.26 -30.60
CA ASN A 231 -3.73 11.46 -31.17
C ASN A 231 -4.75 12.57 -31.46
N ASN A 232 -5.90 12.24 -32.05
CA ASN A 232 -6.95 13.22 -32.34
C ASN A 232 -7.56 13.82 -31.06
N PHE A 233 -7.77 12.98 -30.03
CA PHE A 233 -8.30 13.45 -28.75
C PHE A 233 -7.30 14.37 -28.04
N VAL A 234 -6.03 13.99 -27.98
CA VAL A 234 -4.97 14.77 -27.33
C VAL A 234 -4.75 16.12 -28.02
N GLN A 235 -4.86 16.19 -29.34
CA GLN A 235 -4.76 17.48 -30.07
C GLN A 235 -5.85 18.47 -29.68
N THR A 236 -7.06 17.99 -29.41
CA THR A 236 -8.21 18.83 -29.02
C THR A 236 -8.31 19.03 -27.51
N ASN A 237 -7.66 18.15 -26.72
CA ASN A 237 -7.66 18.17 -25.25
C ASN A 237 -6.22 18.08 -24.71
N PRO A 238 -5.36 19.08 -24.95
CA PRO A 238 -3.91 19.00 -24.69
C PRO A 238 -3.52 18.94 -23.21
N LEU A 239 -4.46 19.21 -22.29
CA LEU A 239 -4.27 19.15 -20.84
C LEU A 239 -5.01 17.98 -20.18
N SER A 240 -5.58 17.07 -20.99
CA SER A 240 -6.25 15.87 -20.49
C SER A 240 -5.26 14.90 -19.85
N LYS A 241 -5.75 13.98 -19.00
CA LYS A 241 -4.88 12.96 -18.40
C LYS A 241 -4.35 12.00 -19.47
N LEU A 242 -5.12 11.77 -20.52
CA LEU A 242 -4.66 11.02 -21.68
C LEU A 242 -3.54 11.73 -22.45
N ALA A 243 -3.56 13.07 -22.52
CA ALA A 243 -2.46 13.85 -23.10
C ALA A 243 -1.18 13.77 -22.26
N GLU A 244 -1.32 13.70 -20.94
CA GLU A 244 -0.21 13.46 -20.01
C GLU A 244 0.41 12.07 -20.22
N GLU A 245 -0.42 11.02 -20.28
CA GLU A 245 0.01 9.64 -20.54
C GLU A 245 0.71 9.50 -21.92
N ASP A 246 0.16 10.13 -22.97
CA ASP A 246 0.76 10.18 -24.30
C ASP A 246 2.12 10.89 -24.31
N ALA A 247 2.24 12.02 -23.60
CA ALA A 247 3.50 12.74 -23.48
C ALA A 247 4.56 11.92 -22.74
N MET A 248 4.19 11.23 -21.65
CA MET A 248 5.08 10.30 -20.95
C MET A 248 5.54 9.13 -21.84
N SER A 249 4.62 8.55 -22.62
CA SER A 249 4.95 7.48 -23.56
C SER A 249 5.90 7.94 -24.67
N LYS A 250 5.83 9.20 -25.09
CA LYS A 250 6.75 9.76 -26.09
C LYS A 250 8.11 10.09 -25.48
N LEU A 251 8.13 10.54 -24.22
CA LEU A 251 9.36 10.84 -23.50
C LEU A 251 10.28 9.60 -23.37
N SER A 252 9.70 8.41 -23.13
CA SER A 252 10.46 7.16 -23.03
C SER A 252 11.07 6.70 -24.36
N LEU A 253 10.65 7.28 -25.49
CA LEU A 253 11.14 6.99 -26.84
C LEU A 253 12.23 7.98 -27.32
N ALA A 254 12.72 8.84 -26.42
CA ALA A 254 13.78 9.79 -26.75
C ALA A 254 15.01 9.10 -27.36
N SER A 255 15.48 9.62 -28.50
CA SER A 255 16.61 9.06 -29.25
C SER A 255 17.97 9.30 -28.58
N ASP A 256 18.06 10.36 -27.78
CA ASP A 256 19.29 10.86 -27.19
C ASP A 256 18.98 11.75 -25.98
N MET A 257 20.04 12.11 -25.23
CA MET A 257 19.94 12.91 -24.02
C MET A 257 19.29 14.28 -24.25
N GLN A 258 19.64 15.00 -25.34
CA GLN A 258 19.15 16.36 -25.54
C GLN A 258 17.66 16.33 -25.88
N ASN A 259 17.27 15.42 -26.78
CA ASN A 259 15.87 15.19 -27.10
C ASN A 259 15.06 14.80 -25.85
N PHE A 260 15.61 13.92 -25.00
CA PHE A 260 15.00 13.57 -23.72
C PHE A 260 14.78 14.80 -22.83
N VAL A 261 15.81 15.62 -22.62
CA VAL A 261 15.72 16.82 -21.77
C VAL A 261 14.71 17.83 -22.33
N ASP A 262 14.69 18.05 -23.65
CA ASP A 262 13.78 18.99 -24.28
C ASP A 262 12.32 18.52 -24.14
N MET A 263 12.05 17.22 -24.35
CA MET A 263 10.73 16.63 -24.14
C MET A 263 10.32 16.64 -22.67
N ALA A 264 11.25 16.36 -21.75
CA ALA A 264 11.02 16.44 -20.31
C ALA A 264 10.65 17.88 -19.90
N ALA A 265 11.34 18.87 -20.45
CA ALA A 265 11.04 20.28 -20.21
C ALA A 265 9.64 20.66 -20.68
N LEU A 266 9.21 20.16 -21.84
CA LEU A 266 7.86 20.35 -22.36
C LEU A 266 6.80 19.66 -21.50
N PHE A 267 7.10 18.46 -21.00
CA PHE A 267 6.22 17.71 -20.10
C PHE A 267 5.99 18.49 -18.80
N ILE A 268 7.06 18.91 -18.13
CA ILE A 268 7.01 19.65 -16.86
C ILE A 268 6.22 20.96 -17.01
N ASP A 269 6.40 21.68 -18.12
CA ASP A 269 5.66 22.91 -18.39
C ASP A 269 4.17 22.69 -18.60
N ARG A 270 3.82 21.62 -19.33
CA ARG A 270 2.44 21.34 -19.69
C ARG A 270 1.66 20.71 -18.54
N PHE A 271 2.33 19.91 -17.71
CA PHE A 271 1.72 19.14 -16.63
C PHE A 271 2.42 19.39 -15.29
N PRO A 272 2.54 20.65 -14.80
CA PRO A 272 3.31 20.96 -13.60
C PRO A 272 2.78 20.30 -12.32
N ASN A 273 1.52 19.86 -12.32
CA ASN A 273 0.88 19.16 -11.20
C ASN A 273 0.76 17.64 -11.43
N SER A 274 1.40 17.09 -12.46
CA SER A 274 1.41 15.65 -12.68
C SER A 274 2.21 14.92 -11.60
N ASN A 275 1.74 13.73 -11.21
CA ASN A 275 2.47 12.85 -10.29
C ASN A 275 3.82 12.39 -10.87
N ASP A 276 3.98 12.40 -12.19
CA ASP A 276 5.17 11.93 -12.88
C ASP A 276 6.25 13.01 -13.00
N VAL A 277 5.94 14.28 -12.70
CA VAL A 277 6.90 15.39 -12.77
C VAL A 277 8.16 15.12 -11.97
N ASN A 278 8.03 14.54 -10.78
CA ASN A 278 9.18 14.21 -9.92
C ASN A 278 10.08 13.15 -10.56
N ASN A 279 9.48 12.15 -11.21
CA ASN A 279 10.20 11.07 -11.88
C ASN A 279 10.92 11.59 -13.12
N VAL A 280 10.21 12.37 -13.95
CA VAL A 280 10.77 13.02 -15.15
C VAL A 280 11.94 13.91 -14.78
N TYR A 281 11.76 14.73 -13.75
CA TYR A 281 12.80 15.62 -13.30
C TYR A 281 14.01 14.87 -12.72
N SER A 282 13.79 13.83 -11.89
CA SER A 282 14.87 13.00 -11.34
C SER A 282 15.68 12.32 -12.44
N ALA A 283 15.02 11.92 -13.53
CA ALA A 283 15.68 11.38 -14.71
C ALA A 283 16.50 12.44 -15.45
N VAL A 284 16.04 13.70 -15.52
CA VAL A 284 16.84 14.83 -16.06
C VAL A 284 18.09 15.07 -15.21
N VAL A 285 17.96 15.15 -13.88
CA VAL A 285 19.12 15.29 -12.97
C VAL A 285 20.11 14.16 -13.18
N SER A 286 19.61 12.91 -13.15
CA SER A 286 20.45 11.73 -13.35
C SER A 286 21.20 11.78 -14.68
N SER A 287 20.52 12.21 -15.75
CA SER A 287 21.11 12.36 -17.09
C SER A 287 22.24 13.39 -17.11
N TYR A 288 22.04 14.55 -16.47
CA TYR A 288 23.08 15.58 -16.39
C TYR A 288 24.25 15.17 -15.49
N THR A 289 23.98 14.55 -14.34
CA THR A 289 25.01 14.09 -13.40
C THR A 289 25.87 12.99 -14.02
N GLN A 290 25.27 11.99 -14.68
CA GLN A 290 25.99 10.91 -15.34
C GLN A 290 26.86 11.39 -16.50
N THR A 291 26.49 12.48 -17.16
CA THR A 291 27.25 13.07 -18.28
C THR A 291 28.22 14.17 -17.85
N GLY A 292 28.33 14.45 -16.54
CA GLY A 292 29.23 15.47 -16.00
C GLY A 292 28.83 16.91 -16.35
N LYS A 293 27.60 17.14 -16.80
CA LYS A 293 27.07 18.43 -17.28
C LYS A 293 26.37 19.22 -16.17
N SER A 294 27.11 19.47 -15.08
CA SER A 294 26.55 20.07 -13.86
C SER A 294 26.08 21.52 -14.05
N GLU A 295 26.77 22.32 -14.88
CA GLU A 295 26.37 23.71 -15.13
C GLU A 295 25.06 23.82 -15.91
N GLU A 296 24.85 22.94 -16.90
CA GLU A 296 23.60 22.88 -17.65
C GLU A 296 22.42 22.45 -16.78
N LEU A 297 22.66 21.58 -15.79
CA LEU A 297 21.63 21.21 -14.82
C LEU A 297 21.13 22.44 -14.04
N PHE A 298 22.01 23.30 -13.53
CA PHE A 298 21.57 24.50 -12.81
C PHE A 298 20.80 25.47 -13.71
N LYS A 299 21.23 25.65 -14.97
CA LYS A 299 20.48 26.45 -15.95
C LYS A 299 19.08 25.88 -16.18
N PHE A 300 18.95 24.56 -16.27
CA PHE A 300 17.67 23.88 -16.42
C PHE A 300 16.76 24.13 -15.20
N ILE A 301 17.30 24.04 -13.98
CA ILE A 301 16.56 24.29 -12.74
C ILE A 301 16.07 25.73 -12.65
N GLU A 302 16.97 26.69 -12.86
CA GLU A 302 16.66 28.12 -12.75
C GLU A 302 15.59 28.55 -13.77
N ALA A 303 15.70 28.09 -15.02
CA ALA A 303 14.78 28.44 -16.09
C ALA A 303 13.32 28.04 -15.80
N ARG A 304 13.12 26.97 -15.02
CA ARG A 304 11.80 26.37 -14.77
C ARG A 304 11.19 26.77 -13.42
N ARG A 305 11.91 27.49 -12.56
CA ARG A 305 11.46 27.89 -11.20
C ARG A 305 10.83 26.73 -10.42
N LEU A 306 11.48 25.57 -10.45
CA LEU A 306 10.93 24.33 -9.92
C LEU A 306 10.61 24.44 -8.43
N GLN A 307 9.45 23.93 -8.05
CA GLN A 307 8.97 23.85 -6.67
C GLN A 307 8.85 22.39 -6.21
N ILE A 308 9.89 21.60 -6.48
CA ILE A 308 9.95 20.18 -6.13
C ILE A 308 11.03 20.01 -5.05
N PRO A 309 10.67 19.75 -3.80
CA PRO A 309 11.64 19.76 -2.69
C PRO A 309 12.67 18.64 -2.79
N GLU A 310 12.30 17.45 -3.26
CA GLU A 310 13.17 16.27 -3.38
C GLU A 310 14.37 16.51 -4.30
N VAL A 311 14.19 17.38 -5.29
CA VAL A 311 15.22 17.79 -6.24
C VAL A 311 16.37 18.46 -5.52
N PHE A 312 16.03 19.46 -4.70
CA PHE A 312 17.02 20.28 -4.02
C PHE A 312 17.68 19.49 -2.90
N SER A 313 16.93 18.66 -2.17
CA SER A 313 17.51 17.81 -1.12
C SER A 313 18.38 16.70 -1.68
N LYS A 314 18.00 16.07 -2.81
CA LYS A 314 18.84 15.08 -3.49
C LYS A 314 20.12 15.70 -4.03
N LEU A 315 20.02 16.86 -4.69
CA LEU A 315 21.19 17.56 -5.21
C LEU A 315 22.14 17.98 -4.07
N ALA A 316 21.59 18.48 -2.96
CA ALA A 316 22.35 18.79 -1.76
C ALA A 316 23.11 17.57 -1.23
N TRP A 317 22.44 16.42 -1.12
CA TRP A 317 23.06 15.16 -0.72
C TRP A 317 24.16 14.69 -1.68
N ASP A 318 23.93 14.78 -2.99
CA ASP A 318 24.92 14.37 -3.99
C ASP A 318 26.18 15.24 -3.94
N ILE A 319 26.02 16.55 -3.79
CA ILE A 319 27.16 17.48 -3.61
C ILE A 319 27.88 17.19 -2.29
N PHE A 320 27.16 16.86 -1.23
CA PHE A 320 27.75 16.52 0.07
C PHE A 320 28.52 15.19 0.06
N SER A 321 27.97 14.17 -0.60
CA SER A 321 28.50 12.80 -0.59
C SER A 321 29.59 12.54 -1.64
N ASN A 322 29.70 13.39 -2.66
CA ASN A 322 30.65 13.22 -3.75
C ASN A 322 31.36 14.52 -4.13
N ASP A 323 32.63 14.64 -3.73
CA ASP A 323 33.48 15.80 -4.02
C ASP A 323 33.74 16.04 -5.51
N ALA A 324 33.50 15.04 -6.37
CA ALA A 324 33.64 15.20 -7.83
C ALA A 324 32.53 16.05 -8.46
N ILE A 325 31.39 16.21 -7.77
CA ILE A 325 30.30 17.07 -8.22
C ILE A 325 30.67 18.52 -7.88
N LEU A 326 30.64 19.42 -8.87
CA LEU A 326 31.03 20.83 -8.75
C LEU A 326 32.42 21.00 -8.09
N PRO A 327 33.49 20.44 -8.66
CA PRO A 327 34.83 20.44 -8.03
C PRO A 327 35.44 21.85 -7.90
N ALA A 328 34.88 22.83 -8.61
CA ALA A 328 35.25 24.24 -8.50
C ALA A 328 34.79 24.89 -7.19
N ILE A 329 33.75 24.36 -6.54
CA ILE A 329 33.20 24.90 -5.29
C ILE A 329 33.72 24.06 -4.12
N LYS A 330 34.44 24.70 -3.19
CA LYS A 330 35.17 24.03 -2.10
C LYS A 330 34.94 24.71 -0.75
N GLY A 331 35.25 23.98 0.33
CA GLY A 331 35.23 24.50 1.69
C GLY A 331 33.86 25.07 2.06
N GLN A 332 33.84 26.20 2.76
CA GLN A 332 32.61 26.82 3.27
C GLN A 332 31.60 27.14 2.16
N GLN A 333 32.04 27.61 1.00
CA GLN A 333 31.15 27.94 -0.11
C GLN A 333 30.35 26.72 -0.60
N ARG A 334 30.95 25.52 -0.55
CA ARG A 334 30.28 24.28 -0.90
C ARG A 334 29.16 23.96 0.10
N LEU A 335 29.43 24.20 1.38
CA LEU A 335 28.51 23.93 2.48
C LEU A 335 27.36 24.92 2.52
N ASP A 336 27.63 26.21 2.31
CA ASP A 336 26.60 27.26 2.21
C ASP A 336 25.62 26.98 1.06
N MET A 337 26.12 26.46 -0.06
CA MET A 337 25.29 26.04 -1.19
C MET A 337 24.42 24.84 -0.84
N ILE A 338 24.98 23.80 -0.18
CA ILE A 338 24.21 22.63 0.30
C ILE A 338 23.09 23.10 1.24
N ASP A 339 23.40 23.94 2.23
CA ASP A 339 22.41 24.42 3.19
C ASP A 339 21.33 25.29 2.52
N SER A 340 21.71 26.14 1.56
CA SER A 340 20.76 26.95 0.77
C SER A 340 19.79 26.07 -0.04
N LEU A 341 20.26 24.97 -0.62
CA LEU A 341 19.41 24.02 -1.34
C LEU A 341 18.42 23.32 -0.39
N LEU A 342 18.88 22.92 0.80
CA LEU A 342 18.04 22.28 1.81
C LEU A 342 17.01 23.26 2.39
N ASP A 343 17.38 24.51 2.64
CA ASP A 343 16.47 25.57 3.07
C ASP A 343 15.41 25.89 2.02
N LEU A 344 15.79 25.90 0.75
CA LEU A 344 14.84 26.03 -0.34
C LEU A 344 13.87 24.85 -0.37
N SER A 345 14.37 23.63 -0.18
CA SER A 345 13.55 22.41 -0.07
C SER A 345 12.53 22.51 1.06
N VAL A 346 12.94 22.90 2.27
CA VAL A 346 12.03 23.13 3.41
C VAL A 346 11.00 24.21 3.08
N LYS A 347 11.42 25.35 2.53
CA LYS A 347 10.52 26.45 2.15
C LYS A 347 9.47 26.03 1.14
N ILE A 348 9.80 25.15 0.21
CA ILE A 348 8.85 24.61 -0.77
C ILE A 348 7.78 23.75 -0.08
N VAL A 349 8.15 22.92 0.89
CA VAL A 349 7.18 22.08 1.60
C VAL A 349 6.27 22.91 2.53
N VAL A 350 6.82 23.93 3.22
CA VAL A 350 6.10 24.71 4.24
C VAL A 350 5.44 25.99 3.71
N GLY A 351 5.81 26.48 2.53
CA GLY A 351 5.44 27.81 2.02
C GLY A 351 3.95 28.04 1.77
N GLN A 352 3.54 29.32 1.67
CA GLN A 352 2.14 29.74 1.45
C GLN A 352 1.52 29.25 0.12
N ASN A 353 2.35 28.88 -0.85
CA ASN A 353 1.98 28.18 -2.09
C ASN A 353 2.54 26.75 -2.11
N GLY A 354 2.57 26.08 -0.96
CA GLY A 354 3.19 24.76 -0.78
C GLY A 354 2.64 23.71 -1.75
N LEU A 355 3.20 22.50 -1.68
CA LEU A 355 2.81 21.41 -2.57
C LEU A 355 1.26 21.27 -2.65
N ASN A 356 0.73 21.25 -3.87
CA ASN A 356 -0.70 21.04 -4.08
C ASN A 356 -1.08 19.62 -3.64
N LYS A 357 -2.09 19.49 -2.77
CA LYS A 357 -2.64 18.19 -2.39
C LYS A 357 -3.14 17.47 -3.64
N PRO A 358 -2.63 16.28 -3.98
CA PRO A 358 -3.20 15.47 -5.06
C PRO A 358 -4.66 15.15 -4.74
N THR A 359 -5.55 15.28 -5.72
CA THR A 359 -7.00 15.13 -5.50
C THR A 359 -7.37 13.77 -4.91
N TYR A 360 -6.65 12.72 -5.27
CA TYR A 360 -6.87 11.35 -4.82
C TYR A 360 -6.33 11.03 -3.42
N MET A 361 -5.69 11.98 -2.73
CA MET A 361 -5.25 11.80 -1.34
C MET A 361 -6.18 12.53 -0.37
N THR A 362 -6.43 11.91 0.78
CA THR A 362 -7.08 12.57 1.92
C THR A 362 -6.16 13.64 2.55
N GLU A 363 -6.71 14.53 3.37
CA GLU A 363 -5.91 15.53 4.10
C GLU A 363 -4.89 14.85 5.03
N ARG A 364 -5.32 13.82 5.75
CA ARG A 364 -4.48 12.99 6.64
C ARG A 364 -3.29 12.37 5.91
N GLU A 365 -3.54 11.73 4.76
CA GLU A 365 -2.46 11.14 3.94
C GLU A 365 -1.52 12.20 3.40
N TRP A 366 -2.06 13.34 3.00
CA TRP A 366 -1.26 14.43 2.47
C TRP A 366 -0.35 15.07 3.51
N GLU A 367 -0.85 15.29 4.72
CA GLU A 367 -0.03 15.75 5.84
C GLU A 367 1.10 14.77 6.15
N ARG A 368 0.83 13.46 6.12
CA ARG A 368 1.87 12.44 6.29
C ARG A 368 2.94 12.51 5.22
N VAL A 369 2.54 12.62 3.94
CA VAL A 369 3.47 12.77 2.83
C VAL A 369 4.35 14.01 3.01
N LYS A 370 3.77 15.14 3.45
CA LYS A 370 4.55 16.36 3.74
C LYS A 370 5.50 16.17 4.92
N ASN A 371 5.05 15.53 6.00
CA ASN A 371 5.86 15.26 7.18
C ASN A 371 7.04 14.35 6.85
N GLN A 372 6.82 13.26 6.10
CA GLN A 372 7.87 12.38 5.63
C GLN A 372 8.90 13.13 4.76
N LYS A 373 8.44 13.97 3.82
CA LYS A 373 9.33 14.81 3.01
C LYS A 373 10.17 15.76 3.88
N LEU A 374 9.54 16.47 4.81
CA LEU A 374 10.25 17.36 5.74
C LEU A 374 11.24 16.62 6.62
N ALA A 375 10.84 15.46 7.14
CA ALA A 375 11.67 14.64 8.01
C ALA A 375 12.94 14.19 7.28
N SER A 376 12.82 13.68 6.05
CA SER A 376 13.98 13.33 5.22
C SER A 376 14.88 14.53 4.91
N ILE A 377 14.31 15.72 4.66
CA ILE A 377 15.12 16.93 4.44
C ILE A 377 15.86 17.32 5.73
N TYR A 378 15.22 17.24 6.90
CA TYR A 378 15.86 17.52 8.18
C TYR A 378 16.91 16.50 8.56
N GLU A 379 16.72 15.22 8.24
CA GLU A 379 17.75 14.18 8.39
C GLU A 379 19.00 14.53 7.57
N ILE A 380 18.85 14.91 6.29
CA ILE A 380 19.97 15.36 5.46
C ILE A 380 20.62 16.63 6.05
N LYS A 381 19.83 17.61 6.52
CA LYS A 381 20.38 18.79 7.21
C LYS A 381 21.18 18.40 8.45
N ALA A 382 20.71 17.43 9.23
CA ALA A 382 21.40 16.93 10.41
C ALA A 382 22.73 16.25 10.05
N ASP A 383 22.73 15.37 9.04
CA ASP A 383 23.92 14.68 8.57
C ASP A 383 25.00 15.67 8.08
N VAL A 384 24.60 16.66 7.28
CA VAL A 384 25.49 17.72 6.78
C VAL A 384 26.07 18.53 7.94
N ASN A 385 25.22 18.97 8.88
CA ASN A 385 25.63 19.82 9.99
C ASN A 385 26.39 19.05 11.08
N SER A 386 26.30 17.73 11.15
CA SER A 386 27.01 16.92 12.15
C SER A 386 28.54 17.10 12.13
N LYS A 387 29.09 17.55 11.00
CA LYS A 387 30.52 17.86 10.81
C LYS A 387 30.87 19.34 10.99
N LEU A 388 29.88 20.23 10.95
CA LEU A 388 30.06 21.68 10.81
C LEU A 388 29.60 22.43 12.06
N ASP A 389 28.38 22.13 12.46
CA ASP A 389 27.68 22.71 13.61
C ASP A 389 26.89 21.58 14.31
N PRO A 390 27.57 20.81 15.18
CA PRO A 390 26.96 19.73 15.94
C PRO A 390 25.70 20.16 16.72
N VAL A 391 25.66 21.39 17.21
CA VAL A 391 24.52 21.90 18.00
C VAL A 391 23.29 22.07 17.10
N SER A 392 23.45 22.67 15.92
CA SER A 392 22.34 22.75 14.95
C SER A 392 21.91 21.37 14.45
N ALA A 393 22.86 20.45 14.27
CA ALA A 393 22.57 19.08 13.83
C ALA A 393 21.65 18.32 14.80
N GLU A 394 21.82 18.48 16.12
CA GLU A 394 20.92 17.88 17.11
C GLU A 394 19.47 18.35 16.93
N GLY A 395 19.27 19.65 16.75
CA GLY A 395 17.93 20.21 16.53
C GLY A 395 17.29 19.72 15.23
N TYR A 396 18.09 19.43 14.20
CA TYR A 396 17.60 18.84 12.95
C TYR A 396 17.24 17.35 13.11
N TYR A 397 18.04 16.57 13.85
CA TYR A 397 17.68 15.19 14.19
C TYR A 397 16.37 15.12 14.98
N ASP A 398 16.20 16.00 15.99
CA ASP A 398 14.98 16.02 16.79
C ASP A 398 13.75 16.33 15.93
N ARG A 399 13.85 17.32 15.03
CA ARG A 399 12.76 17.60 14.08
C ARG A 399 12.47 16.44 13.15
N ALA A 400 13.49 15.77 12.63
CA ALA A 400 13.30 14.60 11.77
C ALA A 400 12.58 13.47 12.54
N LEU A 401 13.03 13.17 13.75
CA LEU A 401 12.43 12.16 14.62
C LEU A 401 10.97 12.48 14.99
N ASP A 402 10.65 13.75 15.25
CA ASP A 402 9.30 14.19 15.58
C ASP A 402 8.36 14.13 14.37
N LEU A 403 8.84 14.48 13.17
CA LEU A 403 8.06 14.45 11.95
C LEU A 403 7.85 13.03 11.40
N PHE A 404 8.85 12.16 11.54
CA PHE A 404 8.68 10.75 11.18
C PHE A 404 7.76 10.01 12.17
N GLY A 405 7.79 10.39 13.46
CA GLY A 405 6.99 9.72 14.48
C GLY A 405 7.30 8.23 14.53
N ASP A 406 6.29 7.41 14.26
CA ASP A 406 6.37 5.95 14.25
C ASP A 406 7.08 5.38 13.00
N ASP A 407 7.20 6.18 11.93
CA ASP A 407 7.92 5.80 10.71
C ASP A 407 9.44 6.05 10.84
N ALA A 408 9.93 6.54 12.00
CA ALA A 408 11.34 6.85 12.20
C ALA A 408 12.20 5.59 12.15
N THR A 409 13.29 5.63 11.38
CA THR A 409 14.17 4.47 11.21
C THR A 409 15.12 4.30 12.40
N VAL A 410 15.56 3.06 12.65
CA VAL A 410 16.60 2.81 13.66
C VAL A 410 17.88 3.60 13.36
N ASN A 411 18.28 3.69 12.08
CA ASN A 411 19.47 4.43 11.66
C ASN A 411 19.41 5.92 12.03
N LEU A 412 18.23 6.54 11.93
CA LEU A 412 18.05 7.94 12.33
C LEU A 412 18.33 8.13 13.83
N TYR A 413 17.85 7.20 14.67
CA TYR A 413 18.19 7.20 16.10
C TYR A 413 19.68 6.95 16.33
N GLU A 414 20.28 5.96 15.64
CA GLU A 414 21.70 5.65 15.79
C GLU A 414 22.59 6.84 15.41
N ASN A 415 22.26 7.56 14.35
CA ASN A 415 22.96 8.76 13.91
C ASN A 415 22.85 9.89 14.95
N ALA A 416 21.65 10.14 15.48
CA ALA A 416 21.44 11.12 16.55
C ALA A 416 22.19 10.74 17.85
N ILE A 417 22.18 9.45 18.22
CA ILE A 417 22.89 8.93 19.39
C ILE A 417 24.41 9.04 19.21
N ASN A 418 24.94 8.71 18.02
CA ASN A 418 26.36 8.85 17.71
C ASN A 418 26.83 10.30 17.84
N LEU A 419 25.99 11.27 17.45
CA LEU A 419 26.29 12.69 17.62
C LEU A 419 26.31 13.10 19.11
N ALA A 420 25.32 12.65 19.89
CA ALA A 420 25.27 12.91 21.33
C ALA A 420 26.45 12.23 22.09
N ASP A 421 26.83 11.01 21.69
CA ASP A 421 27.95 10.27 22.26
C ASP A 421 29.29 11.00 22.02
N LYS A 422 29.50 11.53 20.80
CA LYS A 422 30.69 12.35 20.47
C LYS A 422 30.77 13.63 21.31
N GLN A 423 29.63 14.17 21.71
CA GLN A 423 29.53 15.34 22.59
C GLN A 423 29.56 14.98 24.08
N ALA A 424 29.69 13.69 24.42
CA ALA A 424 29.65 13.16 25.77
C ALA A 424 28.35 13.49 26.53
N ASP A 425 27.23 13.69 25.82
CA ASP A 425 25.92 13.92 26.42
C ASP A 425 25.21 12.60 26.75
N SER A 426 25.57 12.03 27.90
CA SER A 426 24.99 10.78 28.40
C SER A 426 23.46 10.83 28.61
N VAL A 427 22.90 11.99 28.94
CA VAL A 427 21.46 12.14 29.21
C VAL A 427 20.71 12.04 27.89
N ARG A 428 21.21 12.72 26.86
CA ARG A 428 20.64 12.67 25.51
C ARG A 428 20.80 11.29 24.87
N VAL A 429 21.94 10.62 25.05
CA VAL A 429 22.10 9.23 24.58
C VAL A 429 21.01 8.33 25.18
N LEU A 430 20.82 8.36 26.51
CA LEU A 430 19.81 7.54 27.16
C LEU A 430 18.38 7.91 26.77
N SER A 431 18.07 9.21 26.59
CA SER A 431 16.73 9.64 26.18
C SER A 431 16.38 9.14 24.77
N LEU A 432 17.31 9.23 23.83
CA LEU A 432 17.13 8.73 22.46
C LEU A 432 17.01 7.21 22.42
N VAL A 433 17.81 6.49 23.20
CA VAL A 433 17.71 5.03 23.35
C VAL A 433 16.35 4.60 23.89
N TYR A 434 15.84 5.28 24.93
CA TYR A 434 14.50 5.02 25.47
C TYR A 434 13.39 5.33 24.47
N ARG A 435 13.51 6.44 23.74
CA ARG A 435 12.58 6.80 22.68
C ARG A 435 12.59 5.76 21.54
N ALA A 436 13.75 5.24 21.16
CA ALA A 436 13.85 4.18 20.16
C ALA A 436 13.15 2.89 20.62
N PHE A 437 13.45 2.40 21.83
CA PHE A 437 12.83 1.17 22.35
C PHE A 437 11.30 1.30 22.52
N SER A 438 10.83 2.43 23.03
CA SER A 438 9.38 2.68 23.17
C SER A 438 8.65 2.81 21.84
N ASN A 439 9.36 3.20 20.76
CA ASN A 439 8.87 3.14 19.39
C ASN A 439 9.09 1.79 18.70
N SER A 440 9.30 0.73 19.48
CA SER A 440 9.49 -0.63 18.99
C SER A 440 10.76 -0.83 18.15
N LEU A 441 11.76 0.04 18.26
CA LEU A 441 13.04 -0.10 17.55
C LEU A 441 14.08 -0.75 18.46
N SER A 442 14.87 -1.67 17.91
CA SER A 442 15.96 -2.33 18.64
C SER A 442 17.09 -2.68 17.68
N SER A 443 18.33 -2.53 18.15
CA SER A 443 19.55 -2.96 17.45
C SER A 443 20.65 -3.26 18.46
N ASP A 444 21.68 -3.99 18.04
CA ASP A 444 22.86 -4.26 18.87
C ASP A 444 23.53 -2.96 19.32
N PHE A 445 23.51 -1.93 18.47
CA PHE A 445 24.00 -0.60 18.80
C PHE A 445 23.19 0.02 19.94
N LEU A 446 21.86 0.02 19.87
CA LEU A 446 20.99 0.58 20.92
C LEU A 446 21.20 -0.13 22.26
N ILE A 447 21.26 -1.47 22.25
CA ILE A 447 21.52 -2.29 23.44
C ILE A 447 22.91 -1.97 24.02
N THR A 448 23.92 -1.83 23.17
CA THR A 448 25.29 -1.50 23.57
C THR A 448 25.36 -0.11 24.21
N GLN A 449 24.73 0.90 23.59
CA GLN A 449 24.71 2.27 24.12
C GLN A 449 23.93 2.34 25.44
N PHE A 450 22.80 1.63 25.53
CA PHE A 450 22.07 1.48 26.79
C PHE A 450 22.98 0.93 27.89
N GLY A 451 23.66 -0.19 27.63
CA GLY A 451 24.53 -0.81 28.63
C GLY A 451 25.78 -0.01 28.98
N ARG A 452 26.26 0.83 28.06
CA ARG A 452 27.38 1.75 28.29
C ARG A 452 26.99 2.89 29.23
N TYR A 453 25.79 3.43 29.12
CA TYR A 453 25.37 4.63 29.85
C TYR A 453 24.46 4.35 31.07
N TYR A 454 23.66 3.29 31.03
CA TYR A 454 22.84 2.86 32.16
C TYR A 454 23.61 1.86 33.05
N ARG A 455 24.14 2.34 34.17
CA ARG A 455 25.07 1.57 35.04
C ARG A 455 24.46 1.05 36.34
N ALA A 456 23.14 1.15 36.51
CA ALA A 456 22.48 0.62 37.70
C ALA A 456 22.39 -0.91 37.67
N GLU A 457 22.34 -1.54 38.84
CA GLU A 457 22.31 -3.00 39.00
C GLU A 457 21.10 -3.66 38.32
N ASN A 458 19.98 -2.93 38.25
CA ASN A 458 18.74 -3.37 37.62
C ASN A 458 18.70 -3.17 36.10
N ARG A 459 19.83 -2.95 35.43
CA ARG A 459 19.92 -2.67 33.99
C ARG A 459 19.15 -3.66 33.13
N GLU A 460 19.32 -4.96 33.37
CA GLU A 460 18.68 -6.00 32.54
C GLU A 460 17.15 -5.95 32.66
N MET A 461 16.64 -5.78 33.89
CA MET A 461 15.21 -5.60 34.14
C MET A 461 14.65 -4.35 33.46
N VAL A 462 15.41 -3.25 33.46
CA VAL A 462 14.99 -2.00 32.81
C VAL A 462 15.00 -2.14 31.29
N LEU A 463 16.04 -2.77 30.72
CA LEU A 463 16.09 -3.06 29.28
C LEU A 463 14.89 -3.91 28.85
N ASP A 464 14.62 -5.00 29.57
CA ASP A 464 13.48 -5.88 29.28
C ASP A 464 12.15 -5.12 29.38
N SER A 465 11.99 -4.28 30.42
CA SER A 465 10.79 -3.45 30.59
C SER A 465 10.57 -2.49 29.41
N LEU A 466 11.63 -1.87 28.89
CA LEU A 466 11.55 -0.93 27.76
C LEU A 466 11.25 -1.64 26.45
N GLN A 467 11.92 -2.76 26.20
CA GLN A 467 11.65 -3.60 25.03
C GLN A 467 10.21 -4.16 25.09
N ASN A 468 9.71 -4.48 26.29
CA ASN A 468 8.31 -4.87 26.49
C ASN A 468 7.34 -3.73 26.15
N ILE A 469 7.62 -2.48 26.53
CA ILE A 469 6.80 -1.33 26.15
C ILE A 469 6.71 -1.20 24.61
N GLY A 470 7.84 -1.27 23.91
CA GLY A 470 7.87 -1.28 22.45
C GLY A 470 7.07 -2.44 21.87
N ARG A 471 7.28 -3.66 22.39
CA ARG A 471 6.53 -4.85 21.97
C ARG A 471 5.02 -4.67 22.15
N LEU A 472 4.55 -4.12 23.27
CA LEU A 472 3.13 -3.87 23.51
C LEU A 472 2.55 -2.82 22.53
N LYS A 473 3.30 -1.76 22.22
CA LYS A 473 2.92 -0.79 21.17
C LYS A 473 2.73 -1.49 19.83
N ARG A 474 3.70 -2.33 19.45
CA ARG A 474 3.66 -3.13 18.22
C ARG A 474 2.50 -4.12 18.19
N TYR A 475 2.22 -4.79 19.31
CA TYR A 475 1.10 -5.74 19.42
C TYR A 475 -0.25 -5.06 19.25
N ASN A 476 -0.41 -3.83 19.75
CA ASN A 476 -1.63 -3.06 19.47
C ASN A 476 -1.79 -2.78 17.97
N LYS A 477 -0.70 -2.43 17.27
CA LYS A 477 -0.71 -2.32 15.79
C LYS A 477 -1.12 -3.64 15.13
N TYR A 478 -0.58 -4.76 15.57
CA TYR A 478 -0.94 -6.08 15.02
C TYR A 478 -2.41 -6.46 15.26
N LYS A 479 -3.01 -6.11 16.40
CA LYS A 479 -4.47 -6.32 16.63
C LYS A 479 -5.32 -5.60 15.57
N ILE A 480 -4.86 -4.45 15.10
CA ILE A 480 -5.59 -3.65 14.09
C ILE A 480 -5.37 -4.24 12.70
N GLU A 481 -4.12 -4.61 12.35
CA GLU A 481 -3.84 -5.39 11.14
C GLU A 481 -4.71 -6.66 11.11
N MET A 482 -5.01 -7.23 12.28
CA MET A 482 -5.85 -8.40 12.38
C MET A 482 -7.35 -8.20 12.05
N LEU A 483 -7.82 -6.97 11.86
CA LEU A 483 -9.19 -6.73 11.39
C LEU A 483 -9.35 -7.03 9.89
N ALA A 484 -8.23 -7.08 9.15
CA ALA A 484 -8.19 -7.11 7.71
C ALA A 484 -8.26 -8.55 7.12
N GLN A 485 -9.34 -9.32 7.34
CA GLN A 485 -9.26 -10.78 7.11
C GLN A 485 -10.48 -11.49 6.53
N ALA A 486 -10.20 -12.32 5.52
CA ALA A 486 -11.05 -13.39 5.06
C ALA A 486 -10.55 -14.73 5.64
N ARG A 487 -11.48 -15.58 6.10
CA ARG A 487 -11.22 -17.01 6.18
C ARG A 487 -11.39 -17.56 4.76
N PRO A 488 -10.38 -18.18 4.16
CA PRO A 488 -10.59 -18.86 2.89
C PRO A 488 -11.64 -19.95 3.06
N SER A 489 -12.56 -20.08 2.11
CA SER A 489 -13.43 -21.27 2.05
C SER A 489 -12.56 -22.51 1.87
N THR A 490 -12.81 -23.60 2.60
CA THR A 490 -12.11 -24.91 2.56
C THR A 490 -11.24 -25.08 1.30
N LEU A 491 -9.93 -24.91 1.46
CA LEU A 491 -8.94 -24.99 0.39
C LEU A 491 -8.11 -26.27 0.55
N PHE A 492 -7.71 -26.85 -0.57
CA PHE A 492 -6.90 -28.06 -0.61
C PHE A 492 -5.51 -27.76 -1.16
N LEU A 493 -4.48 -28.30 -0.49
CA LEU A 493 -3.11 -28.34 -0.95
C LEU A 493 -2.73 -29.79 -1.25
N THR A 494 -1.82 -29.99 -2.19
CA THR A 494 -1.25 -31.31 -2.49
C THR A 494 0.12 -31.41 -1.84
N ALA A 495 0.29 -32.41 -0.97
CA ALA A 495 1.56 -32.76 -0.37
C ALA A 495 2.48 -33.46 -1.38
N TYR A 496 3.79 -33.47 -1.08
CA TYR A 496 4.78 -34.10 -1.95
C TYR A 496 4.54 -35.60 -2.22
N ASP A 497 3.94 -36.32 -1.26
CA ASP A 497 3.54 -37.73 -1.39
C ASP A 497 2.20 -37.93 -2.15
N GLY A 498 1.56 -36.85 -2.60
CA GLY A 498 0.29 -36.86 -3.33
C GLY A 498 -0.95 -36.82 -2.43
N ARG A 499 -0.80 -36.76 -1.10
CA ARG A 499 -1.96 -36.58 -0.21
C ARG A 499 -2.55 -35.18 -0.37
N LEU A 500 -3.88 -35.10 -0.34
CA LEU A 500 -4.59 -33.83 -0.23
C LEU A 500 -4.62 -33.41 1.24
N ILE A 501 -4.15 -32.20 1.51
CA ILE A 501 -4.23 -31.51 2.79
C ILE A 501 -5.38 -30.53 2.71
N ASN A 502 -6.40 -30.70 3.56
CA ASN A 502 -7.41 -29.69 3.75
C ASN A 502 -6.89 -28.65 4.75
N LEU A 503 -6.93 -27.35 4.42
CA LEU A 503 -6.52 -26.31 5.37
C LEU A 503 -7.37 -26.31 6.65
N ASP A 504 -8.61 -26.78 6.60
CA ASP A 504 -9.42 -26.94 7.81
C ASP A 504 -8.87 -28.02 8.77
N ASP A 505 -8.01 -28.93 8.30
CA ASP A 505 -7.35 -29.93 9.15
C ASP A 505 -6.19 -29.32 9.96
N LEU A 506 -5.76 -28.10 9.62
CA LEU A 506 -4.75 -27.34 10.36
C LEU A 506 -5.34 -26.51 11.52
N ASN A 507 -6.67 -26.51 11.68
CA ASN A 507 -7.32 -25.84 12.80
C ASN A 507 -6.75 -26.37 14.14
N GLY A 508 -6.50 -25.45 15.07
CA GLY A 508 -5.80 -25.71 16.33
C GLY A 508 -4.29 -25.43 16.27
N LYS A 509 -3.73 -25.12 15.09
CA LYS A 509 -2.35 -24.68 14.91
C LYS A 509 -2.29 -23.35 14.17
N ILE A 510 -1.27 -22.55 14.48
CA ILE A 510 -0.89 -21.41 13.64
C ILE A 510 -0.17 -21.98 12.42
N PHE A 511 -0.43 -21.46 11.22
CA PHE A 511 0.28 -21.92 10.03
C PHE A 511 0.72 -20.80 9.11
N ILE A 512 1.92 -20.95 8.57
CA ILE A 512 2.63 -19.97 7.73
C ILE A 512 2.75 -20.56 6.33
N LEU A 513 2.06 -19.95 5.36
CA LEU A 513 2.11 -20.36 3.96
C LEU A 513 2.88 -19.32 3.15
N SER A 514 4.07 -19.69 2.68
CA SER A 514 4.87 -18.86 1.77
C SER A 514 4.67 -19.32 0.34
N PHE A 515 4.10 -18.47 -0.51
CA PHE A 515 3.75 -18.78 -1.89
C PHE A 515 4.89 -18.42 -2.84
N TRP A 516 5.17 -19.31 -3.80
CA TRP A 516 6.25 -19.15 -4.76
C TRP A 516 5.96 -19.86 -6.10
N SER A 517 6.86 -19.68 -7.06
CA SER A 517 6.92 -20.47 -8.31
C SER A 517 8.37 -20.65 -8.77
N THR A 518 8.65 -21.69 -9.56
CA THR A 518 10.00 -21.98 -10.08
C THR A 518 10.61 -20.85 -10.92
N TRP A 519 9.78 -20.06 -11.60
CA TRP A 519 10.19 -18.94 -12.44
C TRP A 519 10.35 -17.60 -11.69
N CYS A 520 9.99 -17.55 -10.41
CA CYS A 520 10.02 -16.33 -9.60
C CYS A 520 11.40 -16.12 -8.97
N GLY A 521 12.25 -15.29 -9.58
CA GLY A 521 13.60 -15.00 -9.07
C GLY A 521 13.64 -14.50 -7.61
N PRO A 522 12.85 -13.47 -7.23
CA PRO A 522 12.83 -12.99 -5.84
C PRO A 522 12.36 -14.04 -4.83
N CYS A 523 11.49 -14.97 -5.22
CA CYS A 523 11.03 -16.05 -4.34
C CYS A 523 12.17 -16.99 -3.93
N HIS A 524 13.17 -17.20 -4.79
CA HIS A 524 14.28 -18.09 -4.48
C HIS A 524 15.11 -17.58 -3.31
N ALA A 525 15.19 -16.26 -3.15
CA ALA A 525 15.88 -15.62 -2.04
C ALA A 525 15.14 -15.77 -0.69
N THR A 526 13.83 -16.10 -0.71
CA THR A 526 13.04 -16.27 0.51
C THR A 526 13.12 -17.67 1.08
N ILE A 527 13.49 -18.67 0.27
CA ILE A 527 13.49 -20.09 0.67
C ILE A 527 14.44 -20.34 1.86
N PRO A 528 15.71 -19.87 1.85
CA PRO A 528 16.61 -20.08 3.00
C PRO A 528 16.08 -19.44 4.28
N ALA A 529 15.50 -18.24 4.15
CA ALA A 529 14.89 -17.56 5.29
C ALA A 529 13.69 -18.34 5.86
N LEU A 530 12.93 -19.03 5.01
CA LEU A 530 11.83 -19.89 5.44
C LEU A 530 12.31 -21.17 6.13
N GLU A 531 13.45 -21.72 5.72
CA GLU A 531 14.11 -22.84 6.43
C GLU A 531 14.52 -22.42 7.84
N GLU A 532 15.06 -21.21 8.01
CA GLU A 532 15.38 -20.64 9.32
C GLU A 532 14.13 -20.45 10.20
N ILE A 533 13.04 -19.93 9.64
CA ILE A 533 11.75 -19.80 10.35
C ILE A 533 11.21 -21.18 10.74
N ASN A 534 11.26 -22.16 9.84
CA ASN A 534 10.82 -23.53 10.12
C ASN A 534 11.67 -24.19 11.22
N ALA A 535 12.98 -23.93 11.25
CA ALA A 535 13.87 -24.43 12.29
C ALA A 535 13.73 -23.68 13.63
N PHE A 536 13.20 -22.45 13.62
CA PHE A 536 12.97 -21.65 14.82
C PHE A 536 11.83 -22.21 15.68
N TYR A 537 10.77 -22.70 15.06
CA TYR A 537 9.60 -23.26 15.74
C TYR A 537 9.73 -24.76 16.00
N THR A 538 9.32 -25.17 17.19
CA THR A 538 9.22 -26.57 17.62
C THR A 538 7.78 -27.06 17.55
N GLU A 539 7.56 -28.37 17.65
CA GLU A 539 6.20 -28.94 17.69
C GLU A 539 5.35 -28.36 18.83
N ASP A 540 5.97 -28.03 19.97
CA ASP A 540 5.31 -27.48 21.16
C ASP A 540 4.84 -26.04 20.97
N ASP A 541 5.39 -25.31 19.99
CA ASP A 541 4.95 -23.95 19.66
C ASP A 541 3.62 -23.93 18.90
N GLY A 542 3.18 -25.08 18.36
CA GLY A 542 1.93 -25.18 17.61
C GLY A 542 1.93 -24.42 16.28
N VAL A 543 3.11 -24.26 15.68
CA VAL A 543 3.30 -23.55 14.39
C VAL A 543 3.69 -24.53 13.28
N GLU A 544 3.02 -24.44 12.14
CA GLU A 544 3.35 -25.19 10.93
C GLU A 544 3.82 -24.24 9.81
N VAL A 545 4.89 -24.59 9.11
CA VAL A 545 5.42 -23.77 8.01
C VAL A 545 5.40 -24.57 6.72
N ALA A 546 4.93 -23.96 5.63
CA ALA A 546 4.93 -24.61 4.32
C ALA A 546 5.30 -23.64 3.19
N LEU A 547 6.08 -24.17 2.24
CA LEU A 547 6.37 -23.53 0.96
C LEU A 547 5.34 -24.04 -0.07
N VAL A 548 4.53 -23.12 -0.62
CA VAL A 548 3.38 -23.42 -1.47
C VAL A 548 3.65 -23.01 -2.92
N SER A 549 3.83 -23.97 -3.82
CA SER A 549 3.98 -23.68 -5.26
C SER A 549 2.62 -23.37 -5.90
N ILE A 550 2.55 -22.24 -6.61
CA ILE A 550 1.40 -21.79 -7.39
C ILE A 550 1.87 -21.33 -8.78
N TRP A 551 0.95 -21.18 -9.73
CA TRP A 551 1.21 -20.55 -11.05
C TRP A 551 2.41 -21.10 -11.84
N GLU A 552 2.70 -22.40 -11.73
CA GLU A 552 3.75 -23.02 -12.55
C GLU A 552 3.42 -22.94 -14.04
N LYS A 553 4.47 -22.79 -14.87
CA LYS A 553 4.31 -22.70 -16.34
C LYS A 553 4.09 -24.06 -16.99
N THR A 554 4.42 -25.14 -16.28
CA THR A 554 4.18 -26.52 -16.70
C THR A 554 2.81 -26.98 -16.21
N LYS A 555 2.24 -27.98 -16.87
CA LYS A 555 1.00 -28.62 -16.38
C LYS A 555 1.22 -29.44 -15.13
N ASP A 556 2.38 -30.09 -15.02
CA ASP A 556 2.76 -30.86 -13.85
C ASP A 556 3.62 -29.98 -12.92
N LYS A 557 3.04 -29.58 -11.79
CA LYS A 557 3.72 -28.72 -10.80
C LYS A 557 4.83 -29.48 -10.07
N LYS A 558 4.63 -30.77 -9.80
CA LYS A 558 5.62 -31.63 -9.14
C LYS A 558 6.85 -31.80 -10.03
N GLU A 559 6.66 -31.98 -11.33
CA GLU A 559 7.77 -32.03 -12.29
C GLU A 559 8.58 -30.73 -12.32
N ALA A 560 7.91 -29.57 -12.36
CA ALA A 560 8.58 -28.26 -12.31
C ALA A 560 9.42 -28.11 -11.04
N ILE A 561 8.82 -28.40 -9.89
CA ILE A 561 9.49 -28.42 -8.58
C ILE A 561 10.73 -29.31 -8.58
N ASN A 562 10.60 -30.56 -9.06
CA ASN A 562 11.71 -31.53 -9.10
C ASN A 562 12.85 -31.05 -10.01
N THR A 563 12.48 -30.44 -11.14
CA THR A 563 13.44 -29.89 -12.09
C THR A 563 14.20 -28.71 -11.50
N TYR A 564 13.51 -27.87 -10.72
CA TYR A 564 14.10 -26.71 -10.08
C TYR A 564 15.10 -27.11 -8.99
N PHE A 565 14.68 -27.93 -8.03
CA PHE A 565 15.52 -28.35 -6.90
C PHE A 565 16.55 -29.42 -7.28
N LYS A 566 16.34 -30.17 -8.36
CA LYS A 566 17.25 -31.28 -8.77
C LYS A 566 17.52 -32.29 -7.63
N ASN A 567 16.50 -32.53 -6.80
CA ASN A 567 16.56 -33.32 -5.56
C ASN A 567 17.32 -32.70 -4.38
N ASP A 568 17.74 -31.44 -4.48
CA ASP A 568 18.26 -30.64 -3.36
C ASP A 568 17.11 -29.81 -2.77
N PHE A 569 16.22 -30.48 -2.03
CA PHE A 569 15.01 -29.86 -1.47
C PHE A 569 15.32 -29.09 -0.19
N PRO A 570 14.63 -27.96 0.04
CA PRO A 570 14.79 -27.21 1.28
C PRO A 570 14.18 -27.98 2.46
N ASN A 571 14.71 -27.73 3.66
CA ASN A 571 14.21 -28.27 4.92
C ASN A 571 12.97 -27.53 5.42
N VAL A 572 11.94 -27.47 4.57
CA VAL A 572 10.62 -26.95 4.86
C VAL A 572 9.59 -27.76 4.06
N PRO A 573 8.42 -28.11 4.63
CA PRO A 573 7.36 -28.80 3.89
C PRO A 573 7.03 -28.12 2.56
N LEU A 574 7.10 -28.90 1.48
CA LEU A 574 6.78 -28.44 0.14
C LEU A 574 5.43 -29.00 -0.31
N VAL A 575 4.54 -28.08 -0.66
CA VAL A 575 3.18 -28.36 -1.11
C VAL A 575 2.85 -27.50 -2.33
N TRP A 576 1.77 -27.82 -3.02
CA TRP A 576 1.29 -26.99 -4.13
C TRP A 576 -0.23 -26.95 -4.20
N ASP A 577 -0.75 -25.88 -4.79
CA ASP A 577 -2.16 -25.81 -5.16
C ASP A 577 -2.32 -26.33 -6.59
N GLU A 578 -2.98 -27.46 -6.78
CA GLU A 578 -3.13 -28.06 -8.11
C GLU A 578 -3.88 -27.15 -9.10
N LEU A 579 -4.85 -26.37 -8.61
CA LEU A 579 -5.81 -25.64 -9.44
C LEU A 579 -5.64 -24.12 -9.37
N ASP A 580 -4.70 -23.61 -8.59
CA ASP A 580 -4.51 -22.17 -8.32
C ASP A 580 -5.79 -21.48 -7.79
N VAL A 581 -6.59 -22.22 -7.02
CA VAL A 581 -7.80 -21.71 -6.36
C VAL A 581 -7.45 -20.88 -5.12
N ILE A 582 -6.40 -21.26 -4.40
CA ILE A 582 -5.89 -20.55 -3.22
C ILE A 582 -5.46 -19.12 -3.55
N PRO A 583 -4.58 -18.87 -4.54
CA PRO A 583 -4.20 -17.50 -4.87
C PRO A 583 -5.39 -16.66 -5.33
N MET A 584 -6.37 -17.24 -6.01
CA MET A 584 -7.60 -16.53 -6.36
C MET A 584 -8.45 -16.20 -5.12
N SER A 585 -8.62 -17.15 -4.19
CA SER A 585 -9.41 -16.96 -2.96
C SER A 585 -8.78 -15.98 -1.98
N LEU A 586 -7.45 -15.93 -1.92
CA LEU A 586 -6.69 -15.03 -1.05
C LEU A 586 -6.42 -13.67 -1.70
N GLY A 587 -6.78 -13.48 -2.98
CA GLY A 587 -6.46 -12.25 -3.71
C GLY A 587 -4.96 -12.05 -3.93
N ILE A 588 -4.19 -13.13 -4.07
CA ILE A 588 -2.77 -13.06 -4.39
C ILE A 588 -2.62 -12.52 -5.82
N THR A 589 -1.95 -11.38 -5.94
CA THR A 589 -1.70 -10.68 -7.21
C THR A 589 -0.23 -10.68 -7.63
N GLY A 590 0.66 -11.14 -6.76
CA GLY A 590 2.10 -11.17 -7.01
C GLY A 590 2.84 -12.10 -6.06
N LEU A 591 4.08 -12.41 -6.43
CA LEU A 591 5.00 -13.29 -5.71
C LEU A 591 6.35 -12.59 -5.46
N PRO A 592 7.08 -12.92 -4.37
CA PRO A 592 6.66 -13.81 -3.26
C PRO A 592 5.61 -13.16 -2.36
N VAL A 593 4.80 -13.99 -1.69
CA VAL A 593 3.88 -13.53 -0.65
C VAL A 593 3.76 -14.59 0.44
N THR A 594 3.72 -14.18 1.70
CA THR A 594 3.55 -15.08 2.86
C THR A 594 2.29 -14.71 3.65
N TYR A 595 1.51 -15.71 4.00
CA TYR A 595 0.29 -15.58 4.80
C TYR A 595 0.49 -16.32 6.13
N ILE A 596 0.13 -15.68 7.24
CA ILE A 596 0.18 -16.26 8.58
C ILE A 596 -1.26 -16.41 9.05
N PHE A 597 -1.69 -17.62 9.39
CA PHE A 597 -3.04 -17.96 9.82
C PHE A 597 -3.05 -18.31 11.32
N ASP A 598 -4.10 -17.91 12.04
CA ASP A 598 -4.29 -18.32 13.43
C ASP A 598 -4.83 -19.76 13.56
N SER A 599 -4.94 -20.24 14.80
CA SER A 599 -5.52 -21.55 15.13
C SER A 599 -6.98 -21.74 14.69
N ASN A 600 -7.70 -20.67 14.33
CA ASN A 600 -9.06 -20.75 13.80
C ASN A 600 -9.10 -20.83 12.25
N GLY A 601 -7.94 -20.90 11.61
CA GLY A 601 -7.78 -20.91 10.17
C GLY A 601 -8.06 -19.56 9.52
N ILE A 602 -8.03 -18.47 10.28
CA ILE A 602 -8.23 -17.11 9.78
C ILE A 602 -6.86 -16.52 9.45
N CYS A 603 -6.68 -16.06 8.21
CA CYS A 603 -5.45 -15.37 7.82
C CYS A 603 -5.27 -14.12 8.69
N ARG A 604 -4.24 -14.09 9.53
CA ARG A 604 -3.94 -12.97 10.42
C ARG A 604 -3.08 -11.87 9.83
N PHE A 605 -2.07 -12.26 9.05
CA PHE A 605 -1.13 -11.34 8.44
C PHE A 605 -0.79 -11.76 7.01
N THR A 606 -0.47 -10.75 6.20
CA THR A 606 0.06 -10.93 4.84
C THR A 606 1.35 -10.14 4.72
N ILE A 607 2.39 -10.75 4.19
CA ILE A 607 3.70 -10.16 3.93
C ILE A 607 3.98 -10.29 2.44
N THR A 608 4.06 -9.16 1.73
CA THR A 608 4.22 -9.12 0.27
C THR A 608 5.65 -8.73 -0.11
N GLY A 609 6.23 -9.45 -1.07
CA GLY A 609 7.58 -9.18 -1.55
C GLY A 609 8.67 -9.67 -0.61
N PHE A 610 9.90 -9.30 -0.91
CA PHE A 610 11.08 -9.67 -0.13
C PHE A 610 12.16 -8.60 -0.25
N SER A 611 12.54 -8.00 0.88
CA SER A 611 13.59 -6.97 0.94
C SER A 611 14.93 -7.56 1.33
N SER A 612 14.99 -8.29 2.45
CA SER A 612 16.17 -9.02 2.94
C SER A 612 15.75 -10.21 3.81
N ALA A 613 16.62 -11.22 3.92
CA ALA A 613 16.36 -12.40 4.74
C ALA A 613 16.08 -12.03 6.20
N LYS A 614 16.95 -11.21 6.81
CA LYS A 614 16.79 -10.80 8.21
C LYS A 614 15.45 -10.11 8.47
N ALA A 615 15.12 -9.09 7.67
CA ALA A 615 13.87 -8.35 7.86
C ALA A 615 12.63 -9.25 7.71
N PHE A 616 12.68 -10.17 6.75
CA PHE A 616 11.60 -11.14 6.54
C PHE A 616 11.45 -12.12 7.71
N ILE A 617 12.56 -12.70 8.19
CA ILE A 617 12.58 -13.61 9.35
C ILE A 617 12.03 -12.91 10.58
N ASP A 618 12.57 -11.73 10.89
CA ASP A 618 12.15 -10.95 12.07
C ASP A 618 10.65 -10.64 12.01
N GLU A 619 10.13 -10.21 10.85
CA GLU A 619 8.72 -9.88 10.68
C GLU A 619 7.80 -11.11 10.82
N VAL A 620 8.15 -12.23 10.18
CA VAL A 620 7.35 -13.46 10.27
C VAL A 620 7.33 -14.00 11.69
N ILE A 621 8.49 -14.10 12.35
CA ILE A 621 8.60 -14.61 13.71
C ILE A 621 7.86 -13.69 14.69
N ASP A 622 8.02 -12.38 14.59
CA ASP A 622 7.40 -11.44 15.53
C ASP A 622 5.86 -11.45 15.42
N LYS A 623 5.32 -11.47 14.19
CA LYS A 623 3.87 -11.60 13.95
C LYS A 623 3.32 -12.94 14.41
N THR A 624 4.05 -14.03 14.20
CA THR A 624 3.65 -15.38 14.62
C THR A 624 3.68 -15.50 16.14
N ASN A 625 4.74 -15.01 16.80
CA ASN A 625 4.87 -14.99 18.26
C ASN A 625 3.78 -14.14 18.91
N PHE A 626 3.36 -13.05 18.26
CA PHE A 626 2.21 -12.28 18.71
C PHE A 626 0.92 -13.13 18.72
N LEU A 627 0.68 -13.97 17.71
CA LEU A 627 -0.46 -14.89 17.71
C LEU A 627 -0.36 -15.94 18.82
N ILE A 628 0.81 -16.55 19.00
CA ILE A 628 1.07 -17.50 20.10
C ILE A 628 0.74 -16.84 21.45
N HIS A 629 1.23 -15.61 21.66
CA HIS A 629 0.96 -14.85 22.87
C HIS A 629 -0.54 -14.57 23.07
N LEU A 630 -1.23 -14.15 22.02
CA LEU A 630 -2.66 -13.84 22.06
C LEU A 630 -3.51 -15.08 22.36
N GLU A 631 -3.20 -16.21 21.74
CA GLU A 631 -3.91 -17.48 21.95
C GLU A 631 -3.63 -18.07 23.34
N GLY A 632 -2.39 -17.95 23.83
CA GLY A 632 -2.01 -18.35 25.19
C GLY A 632 -2.75 -17.58 26.29
N GLN A 633 -3.06 -16.29 26.08
CA GLN A 633 -3.88 -15.52 27.02
C GLN A 633 -5.35 -15.93 27.01
N ASN A 634 -5.90 -16.29 25.84
CA ASN A 634 -7.29 -16.71 25.71
C ASN A 634 -7.56 -18.12 26.28
N GLY A 635 -6.54 -18.96 26.40
CA GLY A 635 -6.64 -20.29 27.01
C GLY A 635 -6.68 -20.31 28.55
N GLN A 636 -6.53 -19.16 29.23
CA GLN A 636 -6.54 -19.05 30.70
C GLN A 636 -7.83 -18.44 31.29
N ASN A 637 -8.84 -18.13 30.46
CA ASN A 637 -10.12 -17.53 30.90
C ASN A 637 -11.30 -18.50 30.89
#